data_AF-A0A942TMR8-F1
#
_entry.id   AF-A0A942TMR8-F1
#
_cell.length_a   1.000
_cell.length_b   1.000
_cell.length_c   1.000
_cell.angle_alpha   90.00
_cell.angle_beta   90.00
_cell.angle_gamma   90.00
#
_symmetry.space_group_name_H-M   'P 1'
#
loop_
_entity.id
_entity.type
_entity.pdbx_description
1 polymer ?
#
loop_
_entity_poly.entity_id
_entity_poly.type
_entity_poly.pdbx_seq_one_letter_code
_entity_poly.pdbx_strand_id
1 'polypeptide(L)'
;MTKLDIELSGPELVETKSDLAEAAKMKYLTRDNAVFLETEGHMLTVHVDGEVHPAVYLHCSFPHKNNRIFISVRTGENEEIGMIESLDEFQSDTVTLLEEHINLRYFAPEITTINKINEEFGYSYWDTETSSGNCYFTVRSGRGNVTAVTANRVLITDVDGNRFIIKDLNALTEKEYRMVEMLMG
;
A
#
# COMPACT_ATOMS: atom_id res chain seq x y z
N MET A 1 5.95 56.03 -36.09
CA MET A 1 6.58 54.87 -35.43
C MET A 1 5.48 53.85 -35.18
N THR A 2 5.43 52.83 -36.04
CA THR A 2 4.40 51.79 -36.10
C THR A 2 4.73 50.73 -35.04
N LYS A 3 3.78 50.39 -34.17
CA LYS A 3 3.92 49.28 -33.23
C LYS A 3 3.67 47.99 -34.00
N LEU A 4 4.65 47.09 -33.95
CA LEU A 4 4.60 45.73 -34.51
C LEU A 4 3.86 44.86 -33.51
N ASP A 5 2.69 44.32 -33.89
CA ASP A 5 2.02 43.27 -33.12
C ASP A 5 2.67 41.93 -33.50
N ILE A 6 3.25 41.25 -32.51
CA ILE A 6 3.86 39.93 -32.67
C ILE A 6 2.83 38.92 -32.15
N GLU A 7 2.18 38.20 -33.06
CA GLU A 7 1.39 37.01 -32.73
C GLU A 7 2.33 35.89 -32.29
N LEU A 8 2.26 35.52 -31.01
CA LEU A 8 2.92 34.32 -30.47
C LEU A 8 1.96 33.14 -30.62
N SER A 9 2.12 32.37 -31.70
CA SER A 9 1.52 31.04 -31.82
C SER A 9 2.27 30.07 -30.89
N GLY A 10 1.72 29.80 -29.71
CA GLY A 10 2.17 28.70 -28.86
C GLY A 10 1.87 27.34 -29.53
N PRO A 11 2.62 26.28 -29.22
CA PRO A 11 2.35 24.96 -29.78
C PRO A 11 0.97 24.46 -29.31
N GLU A 12 0.10 24.15 -30.27
CA GLU A 12 -1.15 23.42 -30.00
C GLU A 12 -0.81 22.02 -29.51
N LEU A 13 -0.99 21.78 -28.20
CA LEU A 13 -1.11 20.44 -27.63
C LEU A 13 -2.50 19.91 -27.99
N VAL A 14 -2.63 19.34 -29.19
CA VAL A 14 -3.80 18.52 -29.54
C VAL A 14 -3.53 17.10 -29.03
N GLU A 15 -3.65 16.88 -27.72
CA GLU A 15 -3.82 15.53 -27.19
C GLU A 15 -5.24 15.08 -27.55
N THR A 16 -5.35 14.09 -28.43
CA THR A 16 -6.66 13.64 -28.88
C THR A 16 -7.32 12.76 -27.82
N LYS A 17 -8.64 12.90 -27.63
CA LYS A 17 -9.44 12.03 -26.74
C LYS A 17 -9.26 10.52 -27.01
N SER A 18 -8.80 10.15 -28.20
CA SER A 18 -8.47 8.79 -28.62
C SER A 18 -7.30 8.23 -27.83
N ASP A 19 -6.22 9.00 -27.68
CA ASP A 19 -5.00 8.59 -27.00
C ASP A 19 -5.25 8.38 -25.50
N LEU A 20 -6.08 9.25 -24.92
CA LEU A 20 -6.50 9.11 -23.52
C LEU A 20 -7.40 7.88 -23.29
N ALA A 21 -8.25 7.54 -24.28
CA ALA A 21 -9.14 6.38 -24.19
C ALA A 21 -8.41 5.05 -24.43
N GLU A 22 -7.36 5.05 -25.24
CA GLU A 22 -6.46 3.90 -25.40
C GLU A 22 -5.54 3.72 -24.19
N ALA A 23 -5.01 4.81 -23.62
CA ALA A 23 -4.28 4.78 -22.35
C ALA A 23 -5.16 4.38 -21.15
N ALA A 24 -6.48 4.59 -21.23
CA ALA A 24 -7.45 4.21 -20.20
C ALA A 24 -7.99 2.77 -20.34
N LYS A 25 -7.52 1.97 -21.32
CA LYS A 25 -7.88 0.54 -21.37
C LYS A 25 -7.18 -0.19 -20.23
N MET A 26 -7.92 -0.39 -19.15
CA MET A 26 -7.54 -1.25 -18.03
C MET A 26 -7.18 -2.64 -18.56
N LYS A 27 -5.89 -2.99 -18.48
CA LYS A 27 -5.35 -4.28 -18.92
C LYS A 27 -5.48 -5.29 -17.79
N TYR A 28 -6.11 -6.43 -18.08
CA TYR A 28 -6.19 -7.53 -17.12
C TYR A 28 -5.03 -8.50 -17.28
N LEU A 29 -4.42 -8.84 -16.15
CA LEU A 29 -3.38 -9.85 -16.02
C LEU A 29 -4.03 -11.16 -15.61
N THR A 30 -3.86 -12.18 -16.44
CA THR A 30 -4.46 -13.50 -16.32
C THR A 30 -3.36 -14.56 -16.44
N ARG A 31 -3.70 -15.82 -16.14
CA ARG A 31 -2.79 -16.96 -16.34
C ARG A 31 -2.26 -17.13 -17.77
N ASP A 32 -2.94 -16.57 -18.77
CA ASP A 32 -2.63 -16.78 -20.19
C ASP A 32 -1.69 -15.70 -20.75
N ASN A 33 -1.67 -14.51 -20.14
CA ASN A 33 -0.87 -13.38 -20.61
C ASN A 33 0.19 -12.89 -19.62
N ALA A 34 0.16 -13.33 -18.36
CA ALA A 34 1.09 -12.89 -17.32
C ALA A 34 1.75 -14.07 -16.60
N VAL A 35 3.07 -14.00 -16.44
CA VAL A 35 3.87 -14.95 -15.64
C VAL A 35 4.58 -14.19 -14.53
N PHE A 36 4.34 -14.62 -13.29
CA PHE A 36 4.96 -14.03 -12.10
C PHE A 36 6.08 -14.92 -11.58
N LEU A 37 7.19 -14.29 -11.19
CA LEU A 37 8.39 -14.96 -10.71
C LEU A 37 8.97 -14.19 -9.52
N GLU A 38 9.54 -14.92 -8.57
CA GLU A 38 10.37 -14.33 -7.51
C GLU A 38 11.85 -14.40 -7.90
N THR A 39 12.58 -13.33 -7.65
CA THR A 39 14.04 -13.30 -7.80
C THR A 39 14.74 -13.80 -6.55
N GLU A 40 16.04 -14.11 -6.62
CA GLU A 40 16.86 -14.47 -5.45
C GLU A 40 16.85 -13.38 -4.34
N GLY A 41 16.57 -12.12 -4.72
CA GLY A 41 16.44 -11.00 -3.79
C GLY A 41 15.03 -10.78 -3.24
N HIS A 42 14.13 -11.76 -3.35
CA HIS A 42 12.73 -11.67 -2.91
C HIS A 42 11.91 -10.54 -3.55
N MET A 43 12.28 -10.14 -4.77
CA MET A 43 11.51 -9.18 -5.55
C MET A 43 10.61 -9.92 -6.53
N LEU A 44 9.33 -9.50 -6.58
CA LEU A 44 8.37 -9.99 -7.56
C LEU A 44 8.66 -9.37 -8.93
N THR A 45 8.62 -10.21 -9.96
CA THR A 45 8.76 -9.82 -11.37
C THR A 45 7.53 -10.33 -12.13
N VAL A 46 7.04 -9.54 -13.09
CA VAL A 46 5.99 -9.98 -14.02
C VAL A 46 6.47 -9.90 -15.46
N HIS A 47 6.20 -10.96 -16.21
CA HIS A 47 6.38 -11.02 -17.66
C HIS A 47 4.99 -10.92 -18.29
N VAL A 48 4.76 -9.93 -19.14
CA VAL A 48 3.47 -9.71 -19.80
C VAL A 48 3.68 -9.06 -21.16
N ASP A 49 2.94 -9.53 -22.18
CA ASP A 49 3.03 -9.01 -23.57
C ASP A 49 4.45 -8.97 -24.16
N GLY A 50 5.33 -9.87 -23.72
CA GLY A 50 6.73 -9.92 -24.18
C GLY A 50 7.67 -8.93 -23.47
N GLU A 51 7.16 -8.13 -22.54
CA GLU A 51 7.95 -7.25 -21.68
C GLU A 51 8.17 -7.89 -20.30
N VAL A 52 9.30 -7.56 -19.68
CA VAL A 52 9.65 -7.98 -18.33
C VAL A 52 9.68 -6.75 -17.45
N HIS A 53 8.83 -6.71 -16.43
CA HIS A 53 8.83 -5.67 -15.42
C HIS A 53 9.43 -6.24 -14.13
N PRO A 54 10.70 -5.91 -13.82
CA PRO A 54 11.29 -6.27 -12.54
C PRO A 54 10.70 -5.42 -11.41
N ALA A 55 10.74 -5.95 -10.19
CA ALA A 55 10.43 -5.20 -8.97
C ALA A 55 9.02 -4.57 -8.96
N VAL A 56 8.00 -5.41 -9.13
CA VAL A 56 6.59 -4.99 -9.10
C VAL A 56 5.95 -5.18 -7.72
N TYR A 57 4.91 -4.40 -7.46
CA TYR A 57 4.17 -4.38 -6.20
C TYR A 57 2.68 -4.63 -6.44
N LEU A 58 2.06 -5.38 -5.52
CA LEU A 58 0.66 -5.76 -5.59
C LEU A 58 -0.19 -4.84 -4.72
N HIS A 59 -1.11 -4.09 -5.32
CA HIS A 59 -1.99 -3.15 -4.65
C HIS A 59 -3.43 -3.67 -4.67
N CYS A 60 -3.90 -4.25 -3.57
CA CYS A 60 -5.28 -4.67 -3.41
C CYS A 60 -6.21 -3.46 -3.31
N SER A 61 -7.31 -3.48 -4.05
CA SER A 61 -8.39 -2.49 -3.90
C SER A 61 -9.12 -2.64 -2.56
N PHE A 62 -9.17 -3.86 -2.01
CA PHE A 62 -9.89 -4.17 -0.77
C PHE A 62 -9.04 -4.99 0.23
N PRO A 63 -7.87 -4.48 0.67
CA PRO A 63 -6.87 -5.27 1.40
C PRO A 63 -7.39 -5.93 2.70
N HIS A 64 -8.41 -5.33 3.32
CA HIS A 64 -8.98 -5.81 4.60
C HIS A 64 -10.31 -6.56 4.47
N LYS A 65 -10.90 -6.61 3.27
CA LYS A 65 -12.18 -7.31 3.02
C LYS A 65 -12.01 -8.52 2.14
N ASN A 66 -11.29 -8.34 1.02
CA ASN A 66 -10.94 -9.42 0.11
C ASN A 66 -9.69 -8.97 -0.67
N ASN A 67 -8.54 -9.45 -0.23
CA ASN A 67 -7.25 -9.15 -0.83
C ASN A 67 -6.95 -10.02 -2.08
N ARG A 68 -7.85 -10.92 -2.47
CA ARG A 68 -7.68 -11.82 -3.63
C ARG A 68 -8.28 -11.28 -4.92
N ILE A 69 -8.96 -10.14 -4.88
CA ILE A 69 -9.66 -9.55 -6.04
C ILE A 69 -9.24 -8.12 -6.30
N PHE A 70 -9.27 -7.72 -7.57
CA PHE A 70 -8.93 -6.37 -8.04
C PHE A 70 -7.58 -5.88 -7.46
N ILE A 71 -6.51 -6.57 -7.86
CA ILE A 71 -5.14 -6.31 -7.41
C ILE A 71 -4.37 -5.64 -8.54
N SER A 72 -4.03 -4.37 -8.34
CA SER A 72 -3.24 -3.56 -9.28
C SER A 72 -1.77 -3.97 -9.17
N VAL A 73 -1.16 -4.36 -10.29
CA VAL A 73 0.27 -4.68 -10.37
C VAL A 73 1.00 -3.44 -10.85
N ARG A 74 1.93 -2.93 -10.04
CA ARG A 74 2.54 -1.62 -10.25
C ARG A 74 4.06 -1.68 -10.23
N THR A 75 4.71 -0.80 -10.98
CA THR A 75 6.16 -0.57 -10.92
C THR A 75 6.57 0.10 -9.59
N GLY A 76 7.87 0.17 -9.32
CA GLY A 76 8.41 0.95 -8.21
C GLY A 76 8.13 2.46 -8.30
N GLU A 77 7.89 2.98 -9.51
CA GLU A 77 7.46 4.37 -9.74
C GLU A 77 5.94 4.54 -9.61
N ASN A 78 5.24 3.49 -9.14
CA ASN A 78 3.80 3.45 -8.92
C ASN A 78 2.98 3.59 -10.23
N GLU A 79 3.54 3.20 -11.37
CA GLU A 79 2.80 3.08 -12.64
C GLU A 79 2.09 1.72 -12.71
N GLU A 80 0.85 1.69 -13.20
CA GLU A 80 0.08 0.45 -13.32
C GLU A 80 0.43 -0.31 -14.60
N ILE A 81 0.84 -1.57 -14.45
CA ILE A 81 1.09 -2.49 -15.57
C ILE A 81 -0.21 -3.19 -15.99
N GLY A 82 -1.06 -3.50 -15.00
CA GLY A 82 -2.36 -4.11 -15.20
C GLY A 82 -3.01 -4.51 -13.88
N MET A 83 -4.19 -5.12 -14.00
CA MET A 83 -5.00 -5.55 -12.87
C MET A 83 -5.21 -7.06 -12.90
N ILE A 84 -5.04 -7.72 -11.78
CA ILE A 84 -5.55 -9.08 -11.57
C ILE A 84 -6.99 -8.96 -11.06
N GLU A 85 -7.97 -9.50 -11.79
CA GLU A 85 -9.37 -9.50 -11.34
C GLU A 85 -9.57 -10.43 -10.15
N SER A 86 -9.03 -11.65 -10.24
CA SER A 86 -9.02 -12.64 -9.16
C SER A 86 -7.75 -13.48 -9.18
N LEU A 87 -7.14 -13.68 -8.00
CA LEU A 87 -6.03 -14.63 -7.86
C LEU A 87 -6.45 -16.06 -8.24
N ASP A 88 -7.72 -16.41 -8.07
CA ASP A 88 -8.24 -17.76 -8.32
C ASP A 88 -8.13 -18.20 -9.79
N GLU A 89 -7.84 -17.27 -10.71
CA GLU A 89 -7.60 -17.56 -12.11
C GLU A 89 -6.19 -18.12 -12.38
N PHE A 90 -5.26 -17.95 -11.45
CA PHE A 90 -3.87 -18.42 -11.57
C PHE A 90 -3.70 -19.85 -11.02
N GLN A 91 -2.57 -20.49 -11.35
CA GLN A 91 -2.19 -21.78 -10.79
C GLN A 91 -1.77 -21.64 -9.31
N SER A 92 -1.89 -22.71 -8.52
CA SER A 92 -1.65 -22.73 -7.07
C SER A 92 -0.32 -22.09 -6.65
N ASP A 93 0.74 -22.36 -7.40
CA ASP A 93 2.09 -21.91 -7.05
C ASP A 93 2.23 -20.40 -7.25
N THR A 94 1.65 -19.88 -8.33
CA THR A 94 1.55 -18.44 -8.59
C THR A 94 0.64 -17.75 -7.57
N VAL A 95 -0.50 -18.35 -7.21
CA VAL A 95 -1.38 -17.83 -6.17
C VAL A 95 -0.64 -17.69 -4.85
N THR A 96 0.08 -18.75 -4.45
CA THR A 96 0.86 -18.76 -3.20
C THR A 96 1.89 -17.63 -3.19
N LEU A 97 2.68 -17.51 -4.27
CA LEU A 97 3.66 -16.42 -4.43
C LEU A 97 3.01 -15.02 -4.32
N LEU A 98 1.91 -14.79 -5.05
CA LEU A 98 1.23 -13.50 -5.03
C LEU A 98 0.65 -13.19 -3.64
N GLU A 99 0.10 -14.19 -2.95
CA GLU A 99 -0.39 -14.03 -1.58
C GLU A 99 0.73 -13.71 -0.61
N GLU A 100 1.92 -14.30 -0.74
CA GLU A 100 3.09 -13.96 0.08
C GLU A 100 3.48 -12.49 -0.09
N HIS A 101 3.57 -11.99 -1.33
CA HIS A 101 3.87 -10.58 -1.58
C HIS A 101 2.76 -9.61 -1.13
N ILE A 102 1.49 -10.00 -1.29
CA ILE A 102 0.35 -9.25 -0.73
C ILE A 102 0.44 -9.22 0.79
N ASN A 103 0.70 -10.37 1.42
CA ASN A 103 0.80 -10.48 2.86
C ASN A 103 1.96 -9.65 3.39
N LEU A 104 3.14 -9.65 2.74
CA LEU A 104 4.26 -8.79 3.11
C LEU A 104 3.89 -7.30 3.06
N ARG A 105 3.20 -6.87 2.00
CA ARG A 105 2.82 -5.47 1.82
C ARG A 105 1.73 -5.00 2.79
N TYR A 106 0.74 -5.86 3.05
CA TYR A 106 -0.38 -5.56 3.92
C TYR A 106 -0.19 -6.14 5.33
N PHE A 107 1.02 -6.62 5.63
CA PHE A 107 1.36 -7.13 6.93
C PHE A 107 1.16 -6.01 7.94
N ALA A 108 0.28 -6.26 8.90
CA ALA A 108 0.03 -5.34 9.99
C ALA A 108 0.07 -6.15 11.29
N PRO A 109 1.26 -6.33 11.88
CA PRO A 109 1.42 -7.10 13.10
C PRO A 109 0.49 -6.56 14.19
N GLU A 110 -0.12 -7.49 14.92
CA GLU A 110 -1.00 -7.15 16.03
C GLU A 110 -0.15 -6.73 17.22
N ILE A 111 -0.36 -5.53 17.74
CA ILE A 111 0.22 -5.07 19.00
C ILE A 111 -0.53 -5.80 20.12
N THR A 112 0.18 -6.67 20.84
CA THR A 112 -0.37 -7.44 21.97
C THR A 112 -0.10 -6.77 23.31
N THR A 113 1.00 -6.02 23.41
CA THR A 113 1.41 -5.31 24.63
C THR A 113 1.98 -3.95 24.26
N ILE A 114 1.64 -2.90 25.01
CA ILE A 114 2.25 -1.58 24.89
C ILE A 114 3.09 -1.31 26.14
N ASN A 115 4.40 -1.49 26.00
CA ASN A 115 5.34 -1.30 27.11
C ASN A 115 5.46 0.18 27.45
N LYS A 116 5.62 1.03 26.42
CA LYS A 116 5.84 2.46 26.58
C LYS A 116 5.49 3.23 25.30
N ILE A 117 4.94 4.42 25.48
CA ILE A 117 4.83 5.45 24.45
C ILE A 117 5.41 6.74 25.00
N ASN A 118 6.32 7.36 24.25
CA ASN A 118 6.89 8.67 24.56
C ASN A 118 6.58 9.65 23.42
N GLU A 119 6.13 10.85 23.73
CA GLU A 119 5.93 11.91 22.74
C GLU A 119 7.03 12.97 22.84
N GLU A 120 7.67 13.29 21.71
CA GLU A 120 8.68 14.35 21.62
C GLU A 120 8.70 14.95 20.22
N PHE A 121 8.85 16.28 20.11
CA PHE A 121 9.03 17.00 18.84
C PHE A 121 8.02 16.68 17.72
N GLY A 122 6.77 16.35 18.06
CA GLY A 122 5.74 16.00 17.07
C GLY A 122 5.83 14.57 16.55
N TYR A 123 6.47 13.68 17.31
CA TYR A 123 6.50 12.23 17.08
C TYR A 123 6.13 11.49 18.36
N SER A 124 5.62 10.27 18.20
CA SER A 124 5.48 9.29 19.28
C SER A 124 6.37 8.09 19.01
N TYR A 125 7.09 7.65 20.03
CA TYR A 125 8.02 6.52 20.01
C TYR A 125 7.40 5.37 20.78
N TRP A 126 7.20 4.26 20.09
CA TRP A 126 6.48 3.09 20.60
C TRP A 126 7.46 1.98 20.92
N ASP A 127 7.31 1.42 22.11
CA ASP A 127 7.93 0.16 22.56
C ASP A 127 6.79 -0.84 22.80
N THR A 128 6.75 -1.89 21.99
CA THR A 128 5.62 -2.82 21.93
C THR A 128 6.07 -4.26 21.80
N GLU A 129 5.19 -5.17 22.21
CA GLU A 129 5.21 -6.57 21.78
C GLU A 129 4.14 -6.77 20.72
N THR A 130 4.49 -7.51 19.67
CA THR A 130 3.56 -7.81 18.58
C THR A 130 3.46 -9.31 18.33
N SER A 131 2.51 -9.71 17.49
CA SER A 131 2.40 -11.09 16.98
C SER A 131 3.67 -11.59 16.27
N SER A 132 4.61 -10.70 15.94
CA SER A 132 5.91 -11.00 15.32
C SER A 132 7.11 -10.76 16.24
N GLY A 133 6.87 -10.58 17.53
CA GLY A 133 7.90 -10.27 18.52
C GLY A 133 7.98 -8.78 18.86
N ASN A 134 9.04 -8.40 19.58
CA ASN A 134 9.21 -7.05 20.08
C ASN A 134 9.47 -6.07 18.93
N CYS A 135 8.80 -4.92 18.98
CA CYS A 135 8.89 -3.92 17.93
C CYS A 135 9.00 -2.51 18.51
N TYR A 136 9.92 -1.75 17.95
CA TYR A 136 10.14 -0.33 18.24
C TYR A 136 9.90 0.46 16.96
N PHE A 137 8.96 1.39 16.99
CA PHE A 137 8.61 2.17 15.81
C PHE A 137 8.25 3.60 16.18
N THR A 138 8.35 4.50 15.19
CA THR A 138 8.12 5.93 15.36
C THR A 138 6.95 6.37 14.53
N VAL A 139 5.97 7.02 15.14
CA VAL A 139 4.78 7.53 14.47
C VAL A 139 4.81 9.04 14.49
N ARG A 140 4.61 9.67 13.33
CA ARG A 140 4.47 11.13 13.26
C ARG A 140 3.16 11.55 13.94
N SER A 141 3.25 12.42 14.94
CA SER A 141 2.08 12.95 15.64
C SER A 141 1.24 13.81 14.69
N GLY A 142 -0.07 13.69 14.80
CA GLY A 142 -1.03 14.37 13.93
C GLY A 142 -2.11 13.43 13.40
N ARG A 143 -3.09 14.00 12.70
CA ARG A 143 -4.27 13.26 12.25
C ARG A 143 -3.91 12.21 11.20
N GLY A 144 -4.43 11.00 11.38
CA GLY A 144 -4.44 9.93 10.36
C GLY A 144 -3.45 8.79 10.59
N ASN A 145 -2.42 8.97 11.42
CA ASN A 145 -1.41 7.91 11.66
C ASN A 145 -1.78 6.96 12.79
N VAL A 146 -2.66 7.37 13.71
CA VAL A 146 -3.31 6.50 14.70
C VAL A 146 -4.80 6.67 14.50
N THR A 147 -5.44 5.70 13.84
CA THR A 147 -6.82 5.85 13.37
C THR A 147 -7.69 4.69 13.85
N ALA A 148 -8.83 5.01 14.44
CA ALA A 148 -9.87 4.02 14.72
C ALA A 148 -10.47 3.48 13.41
N VAL A 149 -10.29 2.19 13.16
CA VAL A 149 -10.90 1.47 12.01
C VAL A 149 -12.33 1.06 12.35
N THR A 150 -12.55 0.67 13.61
CA THR A 150 -13.87 0.43 14.22
C THR A 150 -13.86 0.98 15.64
N ALA A 151 -14.96 0.85 16.38
CA ALA A 151 -15.03 1.30 17.78
C ALA A 151 -13.93 0.72 18.68
N ASN A 152 -13.48 -0.51 18.39
CA ASN A 152 -12.51 -1.23 19.22
C ASN A 152 -11.20 -1.53 18.49
N ARG A 153 -11.08 -1.21 17.19
CA ARG A 153 -9.88 -1.53 16.41
C ARG A 153 -9.15 -0.27 16.01
N VAL A 154 -7.84 -0.22 16.27
CA VAL A 154 -6.98 0.89 15.88
C VAL A 154 -5.94 0.40 14.88
N LEU A 155 -5.74 1.18 13.82
CA LEU A 155 -4.64 1.04 12.89
C LEU A 155 -3.62 2.14 13.17
N ILE A 156 -2.36 1.75 13.27
CA ILE A 156 -1.22 2.64 13.43
C ILE A 156 -0.35 2.54 12.18
N THR A 157 0.11 3.68 11.66
CA THR A 157 1.06 3.74 10.54
C THR A 157 2.29 4.53 10.99
N ASP A 158 3.47 3.93 10.89
CA ASP A 158 4.73 4.58 11.28
C ASP A 158 5.27 5.52 10.18
N VAL A 159 6.41 6.17 10.44
CA VAL A 159 7.06 7.10 9.50
C VAL A 159 7.56 6.43 8.21
N ASP A 160 7.79 5.12 8.23
CA ASP A 160 8.26 4.34 7.09
C ASP A 160 7.09 3.70 6.31
N GLY A 161 5.86 3.88 6.79
CA GLY A 161 4.64 3.34 6.19
C GLY A 161 4.28 1.93 6.67
N ASN A 162 5.00 1.37 7.63
CA ASN A 162 4.63 0.10 8.26
C ASN A 162 3.35 0.26 9.04
N ARG A 163 2.54 -0.79 9.05
CA ARG A 163 1.22 -0.79 9.67
C ARG A 163 1.22 -1.67 10.89
N PHE A 164 0.49 -1.28 11.93
CA PHE A 164 0.29 -2.07 13.13
C PHE A 164 -1.18 -2.01 13.52
N ILE A 165 -1.70 -3.05 14.16
CA ILE A 165 -3.11 -3.11 14.56
C ILE A 165 -3.22 -3.41 16.05
N ILE A 166 -4.07 -2.65 16.75
CA ILE A 166 -4.66 -3.07 18.02
C ILE A 166 -6.04 -3.61 17.67
N LYS A 167 -6.24 -4.94 17.79
CA LYS A 167 -7.48 -5.59 17.33
C LYS A 167 -8.69 -5.26 18.20
N ASP A 168 -8.48 -5.16 19.51
CA ASP A 168 -9.50 -4.82 20.51
C ASP A 168 -8.92 -3.92 21.60
N LEU A 169 -9.33 -2.65 21.61
CA LEU A 169 -8.97 -1.66 22.62
C LEU A 169 -9.39 -2.08 24.04
N ASN A 170 -10.44 -2.90 24.19
CA ASN A 170 -10.90 -3.35 25.50
C ASN A 170 -10.03 -4.47 26.08
N ALA A 171 -9.18 -5.09 25.25
CA ALA A 171 -8.20 -6.08 25.71
C ALA A 171 -6.96 -5.43 26.33
N LEU A 172 -6.75 -4.12 26.09
CA LEU A 172 -5.69 -3.36 26.71
C LEU A 172 -5.95 -3.15 28.20
N THR A 173 -4.89 -3.10 28.99
CA THR A 173 -4.98 -2.58 30.35
C THR A 173 -5.36 -1.10 30.34
N GLU A 174 -5.91 -0.59 31.45
CA GLU A 174 -6.27 0.83 31.57
C GLU A 174 -5.08 1.76 31.25
N LYS A 175 -3.88 1.38 31.67
CA LYS A 175 -2.65 2.14 31.38
C LYS A 175 -2.35 2.18 29.88
N GLU A 176 -2.41 1.05 29.20
CA GLU A 176 -2.16 0.95 27.76
C GLU A 176 -3.20 1.71 26.95
N TYR A 177 -4.48 1.54 27.29
CA TYR A 177 -5.58 2.25 26.66
C TYR A 177 -5.38 3.77 26.75
N ARG A 178 -5.02 4.31 27.93
CA ARG A 178 -4.76 5.73 28.11
C ARG A 178 -3.62 6.25 27.23
N MET A 179 -2.54 5.47 27.06
CA MET A 179 -1.42 5.84 26.19
C MET A 179 -1.88 5.99 24.73
N VAL A 180 -2.73 5.09 24.24
CA VAL A 180 -3.27 5.14 22.87
C VAL A 180 -4.32 6.24 22.71
N GLU A 181 -5.21 6.40 23.69
CA GLU A 181 -6.30 7.40 23.68
C GLU A 181 -5.77 8.83 23.48
N MET A 182 -4.64 9.17 24.10
CA MET A 182 -4.00 10.49 23.94
C MET A 182 -3.56 10.79 22.50
N LEU A 183 -3.32 9.75 21.69
CA LEU A 183 -2.84 9.87 20.31
C LEU A 183 -3.96 9.81 19.25
N MET A 184 -5.20 9.49 19.65
CA MET A 184 -6.35 9.36 18.75
C MET A 184 -7.08 10.70 18.48
N GLY A 185 -6.55 11.84 18.95
CA GLY A 185 -7.17 13.18 18.90
C GLY A 185 -6.96 14.01 17.63
#